data_AF-A0A3Q3KZ07-F1
#
_entry.id   AF-A0A3Q3KZ07-F1
#
_cell.length_a   1.000
_cell.length_b   1.000
_cell.length_c   1.000
_cell.angle_alpha   90.00
_cell.angle_beta   90.00
_cell.angle_gamma   90.00
#
_symmetry.space_group_name_H-M   'P 1'
#
loop_
_entity.id
_entity.type
_entity.pdbx_description
1 polymer ?
#
loop_
_entity_poly.entity_id
_entity_poly.type
_entity_poly.pdbx_seq_one_letter_code
_entity_poly.pdbx_strand_id
1 'polypeptide(L)'
;FIQLMLTSCVAAFGKAVHALSRVGDELWLDPKVKGLALRSVNSAHSAYACFLFSPLFFKNYNLRPCVLPLFRCLNSIERNVEQCQISVGSPDDQVMIQFFCRHGITKTHNLRFQESEALQAVFASHLCPNVLKAPARLFGDVVMHFPSSQEEVTLSMTPLRVGLKNYCDAVNGELTLHRDLAVNHHKL
;
A
#
# COMPACT_ATOMS: atom_id res chain seq x y z
N PHE A 1 17.90 13.00 -12.41
CA PHE A 1 17.50 13.57 -11.12
C PHE A 1 16.00 13.63 -11.02
N ILE A 2 15.40 12.58 -10.48
CA ILE A 2 14.10 12.70 -9.81
C ILE A 2 14.40 13.35 -8.45
N GLN A 3 13.64 14.37 -8.06
CA GLN A 3 13.73 14.95 -6.72
C GLN A 3 12.32 15.21 -6.20
N LEU A 4 12.02 14.55 -5.09
CA LEU A 4 10.73 14.63 -4.40
C LEU A 4 10.98 15.15 -3.00
N MET A 5 10.18 16.11 -2.54
CA MET A 5 10.28 16.65 -1.19
C MET A 5 8.93 16.61 -0.49
N LEU A 6 8.88 15.94 0.65
CA LEU A 6 7.70 15.73 1.50
C LEU A 6 7.91 16.45 2.82
N THR A 7 6.96 17.26 3.28
CA THR A 7 7.05 17.95 4.59
C THR A 7 5.83 17.65 5.45
N SER A 8 4.67 18.22 5.14
CA SER A 8 3.44 18.06 5.94
C SER A 8 2.81 16.67 5.88
N CYS A 9 3.19 15.83 4.92
CA CYS A 9 2.50 14.56 4.64
C CYS A 9 3.39 13.32 4.75
N VAL A 10 4.57 13.44 5.39
CA VAL A 10 5.51 12.31 5.57
C VAL A 10 4.85 11.13 6.27
N ALA A 11 4.03 11.38 7.30
CA ALA A 11 3.34 10.32 8.03
C ALA A 11 2.34 9.56 7.15
N ALA A 12 1.64 10.24 6.23
CA ALA A 12 0.72 9.58 5.29
C ALA A 12 1.48 8.74 4.27
N PHE A 13 2.59 9.27 3.75
CA PHE A 13 3.48 8.53 2.85
C PHE A 13 4.05 7.27 3.51
N GLY A 14 4.52 7.38 4.76
CA GLY A 14 5.04 6.25 5.52
C GLY A 14 3.99 5.17 5.81
N LYS A 15 2.74 5.57 6.10
CA LYS A 15 1.62 4.63 6.24
C LYS A 15 1.32 3.88 4.94
N ALA A 16 1.41 4.54 3.79
CA ALA A 16 1.23 3.88 2.50
C ALA A 16 2.35 2.88 2.20
N VAL A 17 3.61 3.25 2.47
CA VAL A 17 4.75 2.34 2.36
C VAL A 17 4.58 1.11 3.25
N HIS A 18 4.20 1.33 4.52
CA HIS A 18 3.93 0.24 5.46
C HIS A 18 2.76 -0.64 5.03
N ALA A 19 1.69 -0.06 4.47
CA ALA A 19 0.57 -0.84 3.94
C ALA A 19 1.00 -1.71 2.75
N LEU A 20 1.82 -1.17 1.85
CA LEU A 20 2.34 -1.92 0.69
C LEU A 20 3.26 -3.07 1.11
N SER A 21 4.07 -2.90 2.16
CA SER A 21 4.95 -3.97 2.67
C SER A 21 4.17 -5.14 3.31
N ARG A 22 2.85 -5.01 3.50
CA ARG A 22 1.97 -6.12 3.91
C ARG A 22 1.44 -6.91 2.71
N VAL A 23 1.61 -6.40 1.49
CA VAL A 23 1.14 -7.02 0.24
C VAL A 23 2.29 -7.76 -0.46
N GLY A 24 3.45 -7.12 -0.57
CA GLY A 24 4.62 -7.72 -1.22
C GLY A 24 5.93 -7.20 -0.65
N ASP A 25 7.00 -7.94 -0.94
CA ASP A 25 8.36 -7.65 -0.46
C ASP A 25 9.06 -6.56 -1.29
N GLU A 26 8.55 -6.32 -2.50
CA GLU A 26 9.09 -5.36 -3.46
C GLU A 26 8.20 -4.12 -3.54
N LEU A 27 8.86 -2.95 -3.63
CA LEU A 27 8.21 -1.67 -3.82
C LEU A 27 8.71 -1.03 -5.12
N TRP A 28 7.77 -0.63 -5.98
CA TRP A 28 8.04 0.12 -7.19
C TRP A 28 7.71 1.60 -6.97
N LEU A 29 8.66 2.49 -7.29
CA LEU A 29 8.43 3.93 -7.34
C LEU A 29 8.15 4.35 -8.77
N ASP A 30 6.92 4.73 -9.10
CA ASP A 30 6.42 5.00 -10.44
C ASP A 30 6.08 6.51 -10.68
N PRO A 31 7.04 7.47 -10.90
CA PRO A 31 6.71 8.86 -11.19
C PRO A 31 6.04 8.99 -12.55
N LYS A 32 4.86 9.61 -12.53
CA LYS A 32 4.07 9.94 -13.70
C LYS A 32 3.78 11.42 -13.73
N VAL A 33 3.31 11.90 -14.87
CA VAL A 33 2.75 13.26 -15.00
C VAL A 33 1.67 13.53 -13.95
N LYS A 34 0.85 12.52 -13.62
CA LYS A 34 -0.21 12.60 -12.61
C LYS A 34 0.26 12.42 -11.16
N GLY A 35 1.56 12.26 -10.92
CA GLY A 35 2.13 12.06 -9.58
C GLY A 35 2.92 10.77 -9.42
N LEU A 36 3.41 10.50 -8.21
CA LEU A 36 4.17 9.29 -7.88
C LEU A 36 3.23 8.14 -7.52
N ALA A 37 3.23 7.08 -8.31
CA ALA A 37 2.60 5.83 -7.93
C ALA A 37 3.57 4.96 -7.12
N LEU A 38 3.17 4.51 -5.94
CA LEU A 38 3.82 3.44 -5.20
C LEU A 38 3.07 2.16 -5.47
N ARG A 39 3.76 1.09 -5.90
CA ARG A 39 3.12 -0.18 -6.24
C ARG A 39 3.79 -1.32 -5.51
N SER A 40 3.03 -2.37 -5.23
CA SER A 40 3.54 -3.66 -4.76
C SER A 40 2.66 -4.79 -5.27
N VAL A 41 3.27 -5.96 -5.46
CA VAL A 41 2.60 -7.21 -5.79
C VAL A 41 3.15 -8.32 -4.90
N ASN A 42 2.30 -9.26 -4.52
CA ASN A 42 2.75 -10.44 -3.80
C ASN A 42 3.54 -11.40 -4.70
N SER A 43 4.26 -12.35 -4.10
CA SER A 43 5.08 -13.34 -4.81
C SER A 43 4.30 -14.22 -5.79
N ALA A 44 3.02 -14.44 -5.52
CA ALA A 44 2.13 -15.23 -6.39
C ALA A 44 1.48 -14.41 -7.52
N HIS A 45 1.77 -13.11 -7.63
CA HIS A 45 1.14 -12.21 -8.61
C HIS A 45 -0.40 -12.16 -8.57
N SER A 46 -1.00 -12.53 -7.44
CA SER A 46 -2.45 -12.59 -7.24
C SER A 46 -3.01 -11.40 -6.46
N ALA A 47 -2.17 -10.64 -5.75
CA ALA A 47 -2.56 -9.47 -4.99
C ALA A 47 -1.70 -8.27 -5.40
N TYR A 48 -2.35 -7.19 -5.84
CA TYR A 48 -1.71 -5.96 -6.27
C TYR A 48 -2.23 -4.78 -5.45
N ALA A 49 -1.34 -3.88 -5.05
CA ALA A 49 -1.69 -2.64 -4.36
C ALA A 49 -0.96 -1.44 -4.96
N CYS A 50 -1.65 -0.29 -4.96
CA CYS A 50 -1.14 0.94 -5.54
C CYS A 50 -1.65 2.17 -4.79
N PHE A 51 -0.73 3.07 -4.43
CA PHE A 51 -1.04 4.41 -3.95
C PHE A 51 -0.53 5.44 -4.96
N LEU A 52 -1.39 6.36 -5.41
CA LEU A 52 -0.98 7.47 -6.27
C LEU A 52 -0.97 8.77 -5.47
N PHE A 53 0.21 9.36 -5.32
CA PHE A 53 0.41 10.67 -4.72
C PHE A 53 0.47 11.74 -5.80
N SER A 54 -0.54 12.62 -5.84
CA SER A 54 -0.58 13.79 -6.73
C SER A 54 0.72 14.62 -6.62
N PRO A 55 1.18 15.32 -7.67
CA PRO A 55 2.33 16.22 -7.57
C PRO A 55 2.17 17.26 -6.45
N LEU A 56 0.94 17.69 -6.17
CA LEU A 56 0.58 18.62 -5.09
C LEU A 56 0.83 18.06 -3.67
N PHE A 57 1.00 16.74 -3.54
CA PHE A 57 1.38 16.10 -2.27
C PHE A 57 2.83 16.41 -1.88
N PHE A 58 3.66 16.77 -2.87
CA PHE A 58 5.06 17.08 -2.69
C PHE A 58 5.27 18.59 -2.73
N LYS A 59 6.16 19.08 -1.86
CA LYS A 59 6.66 20.45 -1.94
C LYS A 59 7.35 20.70 -3.28
N ASN A 60 8.17 19.73 -3.71
CA ASN A 60 8.82 19.73 -5.01
C ASN A 60 8.59 18.37 -5.68
N TYR A 61 8.15 18.38 -6.94
CA TYR A 61 7.93 17.20 -7.77
C TYR A 61 8.60 17.39 -9.13
N ASN A 62 9.85 16.92 -9.28
CA ASN A 62 10.58 17.01 -10.54
C ASN A 62 10.68 15.65 -11.22
N LEU A 63 10.05 15.54 -12.38
CA LEU A 63 10.09 14.35 -13.25
C LEU A 63 11.32 14.37 -14.15
N ARG A 64 12.06 13.27 -14.18
CA ARG A 64 12.76 12.85 -15.40
C ARG A 64 12.13 11.55 -15.89
N PRO A 65 11.96 11.36 -17.21
CA PRO A 65 11.56 10.08 -17.76
C PRO A 65 12.71 9.10 -17.55
N CYS A 66 12.68 8.37 -16.45
CA CYS A 66 13.51 7.20 -16.21
C CYS A 66 12.55 6.07 -15.89
N VAL A 67 12.79 4.89 -16.47
CA VAL A 67 12.17 3.63 -16.07
C VAL A 67 12.74 3.26 -14.70
N LEU A 68 11.94 2.58 -13.90
CA LEU A 68 11.90 2.91 -12.50
C LEU A 68 12.44 1.85 -11.59
N PRO A 69 12.93 2.32 -10.45
CA PRO A 69 13.74 1.51 -9.61
C PRO A 69 12.89 0.55 -8.74
N LEU A 70 13.18 -0.75 -8.85
CA LEU A 70 12.72 -1.78 -7.93
C LEU A 70 13.57 -1.76 -6.66
N PHE A 71 12.96 -1.67 -5.49
CA PHE A 71 13.70 -1.82 -4.22
C PHE A 71 12.99 -2.75 -3.24
N ARG A 72 13.81 -3.43 -2.44
CA ARG A 72 13.35 -3.99 -1.17
C ARG A 72 13.11 -2.86 -0.18
N CYS A 73 11.93 -2.87 0.41
CA CYS A 73 11.35 -1.71 1.06
C CYS A 73 11.94 -1.45 2.46
N LEU A 74 11.92 -0.18 2.87
CA LEU A 74 11.95 0.19 4.30
C LEU A 74 10.59 -0.18 4.90
N ASN A 75 10.56 -1.00 5.94
CA ASN A 75 9.31 -1.52 6.53
C ASN A 75 8.44 -0.45 7.23
N SER A 76 9.00 0.73 7.52
CA SER A 76 8.30 1.84 8.14
C SER A 76 9.12 3.13 8.07
N ILE A 77 8.45 4.28 8.06
CA ILE A 77 9.07 5.60 8.27
C ILE A 77 8.93 5.96 9.76
N GLU A 78 10.01 6.41 10.37
CA GLU A 78 10.03 6.76 11.80
C GLU A 78 9.13 7.96 12.13
N ARG A 79 8.60 8.01 13.36
CA ARG A 79 7.68 9.06 13.82
C ARG A 79 8.31 10.45 13.96
N ASN A 80 9.64 10.52 14.02
CA ASN A 80 10.39 11.75 14.28
C ASN A 80 10.79 12.49 13.00
N VAL A 81 10.42 11.96 11.83
CA VAL A 81 10.74 12.54 10.52
C VAL A 81 9.83 13.74 10.24
N GLU A 82 10.45 14.90 10.01
CA GLU A 82 9.76 16.16 9.67
C GLU A 82 9.72 16.38 8.15
N GLN A 83 10.76 15.93 7.45
CA GLN A 83 10.83 16.02 5.99
C GLN A 83 11.46 14.74 5.42
N CYS A 84 10.95 14.30 4.28
CA CYS A 84 11.52 13.22 3.49
C CYS A 84 11.90 13.74 2.10
N GLN A 85 13.11 13.43 1.66
CA GLN A 85 13.57 13.70 0.31
C GLN A 85 13.91 12.39 -0.38
N ILE A 86 13.37 12.20 -1.58
CA ILE A 86 13.69 11.05 -2.43
C ILE A 86 14.35 11.58 -3.67
N SER A 87 15.55 11.08 -3.97
CA SER A 87 16.29 11.47 -5.15
C SER A 87 16.94 10.29 -5.85
N VAL A 88 16.86 10.30 -7.18
CA VAL A 88 17.58 9.37 -8.06
C VAL A 88 18.72 10.12 -8.72
N GLY A 89 19.97 9.76 -8.37
CA GLY A 89 21.18 10.28 -9.00
C GLY A 89 21.63 9.40 -10.18
N SER A 90 22.33 9.98 -11.16
CA SER A 90 23.19 9.24 -12.10
C SER A 90 24.63 9.30 -11.56
N PRO A 91 25.47 8.24 -11.64
CA PRO A 91 25.35 7.03 -12.47
C PRO A 91 25.15 5.70 -11.68
N ASP A 92 24.93 5.74 -10.37
CA ASP A 92 25.17 4.56 -9.50
C ASP A 92 23.95 3.65 -9.22
N ASP A 93 22.90 3.68 -10.06
CA ASP A 93 21.66 2.89 -9.90
C ASP A 93 21.12 2.87 -8.47
N GLN A 94 21.19 4.03 -7.80
CA GLN A 94 20.78 4.20 -6.42
C GLN A 94 19.73 5.28 -6.26
N VAL A 95 18.70 4.97 -5.47
CA VAL A 95 17.83 5.98 -4.89
C VAL A 95 18.35 6.31 -3.50
N MET A 96 18.53 7.59 -3.28
CA MET A 96 18.78 8.16 -1.98
C MET A 96 17.44 8.60 -1.38
N ILE A 97 17.11 8.07 -0.21
CA ILE A 97 16.02 8.51 0.65
C ILE A 97 16.63 9.18 1.88
N GLN A 98 16.37 10.46 2.06
CA GLN A 98 16.83 11.22 3.22
C GLN A 98 15.65 11.59 4.11
N PHE A 99 15.76 11.25 5.39
CA PHE A 99 14.86 11.68 6.43
C PHE A 99 15.52 12.76 7.27
N PHE A 100 14.92 13.95 7.27
CA PHE A 100 15.27 15.03 8.16
C PHE A 100 14.38 14.93 9.40
N CYS A 101 15.00 14.56 10.51
CA CYS A 101 14.35 14.33 11.79
C CYS A 101 14.54 15.54 12.71
N ARG A 102 13.77 15.55 13.81
CA ARG A 102 13.94 16.51 14.91
C ARG A 102 15.40 16.60 15.38
N HIS A 103 15.74 17.77 15.93
CA HIS A 103 17.08 18.07 16.48
C HIS A 103 18.21 18.04 15.44
N GLY A 104 17.90 18.28 14.17
CA GLY A 104 18.89 18.35 13.09
C GLY A 104 19.47 17.00 12.66
N ILE A 105 18.87 15.88 13.10
CA ILE A 105 19.32 14.54 12.73
C ILE A 105 18.90 14.27 11.28
N THR A 106 19.86 13.88 10.43
CA THR A 106 19.59 13.44 9.06
C THR A 106 19.95 11.97 8.90
N LYS A 107 18.98 11.14 8.49
CA LYS A 107 19.18 9.73 8.16
C LYS A 107 19.13 9.56 6.65
N THR A 108 20.18 8.98 6.06
CA THR A 108 20.29 8.75 4.63
C THR A 108 20.30 7.26 4.34
N HIS A 109 19.40 6.82 3.47
CA HIS A 109 19.30 5.45 2.98
C HIS A 109 19.58 5.43 1.49
N ASN A 110 20.64 4.74 1.08
CA ASN A 110 20.95 4.49 -0.32
C ASN A 110 20.48 3.08 -0.67
N LEU A 111 19.45 3.01 -1.50
CA LEU A 111 18.89 1.75 -1.98
C LEU A 111 19.34 1.56 -3.42
N ARG A 112 19.83 0.37 -3.75
CA ARG A 112 20.15 -0.02 -5.14
C ARG A 112 18.91 -0.51 -5.83
N PHE A 113 18.72 -0.12 -7.08
CA PHE A 113 17.60 -0.60 -7.87
C PHE A 113 18.00 -1.41 -9.08
N GLN A 114 16.98 -2.13 -9.55
CA GLN A 114 16.94 -2.66 -10.89
C GLN A 114 15.87 -1.90 -11.68
N GLU A 115 16.20 -1.45 -12.89
CA GLU A 115 15.18 -0.97 -13.82
C GLU A 115 14.28 -2.14 -14.22
N SER A 116 12.96 -1.92 -14.14
CA SER A 116 11.96 -2.92 -14.48
C SER A 116 10.80 -2.29 -15.24
N GLU A 117 10.09 -3.08 -16.03
CA GLU A 117 8.88 -2.63 -16.70
C GLU A 117 7.82 -2.18 -15.69
N ALA A 118 6.97 -1.24 -16.10
CA ALA A 118 5.95 -0.69 -15.23
C ALA A 118 4.92 -1.78 -14.85
N LEU A 119 4.95 -2.23 -13.60
CA LEU A 119 3.96 -3.13 -13.04
C LEU A 119 2.56 -2.49 -13.09
N GLN A 120 1.69 -2.94 -13.99
CA GLN A 120 0.30 -2.48 -14.07
C GLN A 120 -0.66 -3.65 -13.95
N ALA A 121 -1.53 -3.60 -12.94
CA ALA A 121 -2.71 -4.46 -12.90
C ALA A 121 -3.78 -3.87 -13.82
N VAL A 122 -4.33 -4.70 -14.71
CA VAL A 122 -5.48 -4.34 -15.55
C VAL A 122 -6.74 -4.70 -14.76
N PHE A 123 -7.41 -3.68 -14.21
CA PHE A 123 -8.65 -3.86 -13.47
C PHE A 123 -9.67 -2.79 -13.84
N ALA A 124 -10.82 -3.22 -14.37
CA ALA A 124 -11.90 -2.33 -14.77
C ALA A 124 -12.94 -2.20 -13.63
N SER A 125 -12.58 -1.47 -12.57
CA SER A 125 -13.42 -1.28 -11.38
C SER A 125 -14.82 -0.75 -11.68
N HIS A 126 -14.95 0.06 -12.73
CA HIS A 126 -16.21 0.65 -13.19
C HIS A 126 -17.16 -0.38 -13.83
N LEU A 127 -16.69 -1.58 -14.17
CA LEU A 127 -17.50 -2.67 -14.71
C LEU A 127 -17.94 -3.66 -13.63
N CYS A 128 -17.55 -3.46 -12.36
CA CYS A 128 -17.93 -4.36 -11.29
C CYS A 128 -19.44 -4.22 -10.98
N PRO A 129 -20.23 -5.31 -11.05
CA PRO A 129 -21.68 -5.26 -10.81
C PRO A 129 -22.03 -5.04 -9.33
N ASN A 130 -21.09 -5.38 -8.44
CA ASN A 130 -21.26 -5.32 -6.99
C ASN A 130 -20.29 -4.28 -6.41
N VAL A 131 -20.82 -3.29 -5.71
CA VAL A 131 -20.02 -2.22 -5.08
C VAL A 131 -20.43 -2.08 -3.63
N LEU A 132 -19.48 -2.32 -2.72
CA LEU A 132 -19.65 -2.11 -1.28
C LEU A 132 -18.81 -0.90 -0.86
N LYS A 133 -19.46 0.10 -0.25
CA LYS A 133 -18.80 1.30 0.30
C LYS A 133 -19.22 1.44 1.74
N ALA A 134 -18.27 1.75 2.61
CA ALA A 134 -18.51 2.09 4.01
C ALA A 134 -17.29 2.80 4.60
N PRO A 135 -17.40 3.42 5.78
CA PRO A 135 -16.25 3.97 6.48
C PRO A 135 -15.18 2.90 6.78
N ALA A 136 -13.90 3.23 6.55
CA ALA A 136 -12.80 2.29 6.80
C ALA A 136 -12.77 1.74 8.24
N ARG A 137 -13.22 2.55 9.22
CA ARG A 137 -13.34 2.12 10.62
C ARG A 137 -14.31 0.95 10.78
N LEU A 138 -15.42 0.97 10.06
CA LEU A 138 -16.41 -0.12 10.11
C LEU A 138 -15.79 -1.43 9.62
N PHE A 139 -15.04 -1.41 8.52
CA PHE A 139 -14.32 -2.60 8.07
C PHE A 139 -13.25 -3.05 9.07
N GLY A 140 -12.56 -2.11 9.72
CA GLY A 140 -11.65 -2.41 10.82
C GLY A 140 -12.35 -3.15 11.95
N ASP A 141 -13.46 -2.59 12.45
CA ASP A 141 -14.25 -3.19 13.54
C ASP A 141 -14.75 -4.59 13.17
N VAL A 142 -15.20 -4.77 11.93
CA VAL A 142 -15.61 -6.08 11.38
C VAL A 142 -14.46 -7.08 11.40
N VAL A 143 -13.28 -6.70 10.90
CA VAL A 143 -12.11 -7.59 10.79
C VAL A 143 -11.58 -8.02 12.17
N MET A 144 -11.72 -7.17 13.19
CA MET A 144 -11.31 -7.49 14.57
C MET A 144 -12.10 -8.66 15.18
N HIS A 145 -13.22 -9.09 14.57
CA HIS A 145 -13.96 -10.27 14.99
C HIS A 145 -13.34 -11.59 14.49
N PHE A 146 -12.34 -11.55 13.60
CA PHE A 146 -11.63 -12.75 13.14
C PHE A 146 -10.34 -12.96 13.96
N PRO A 147 -9.89 -14.21 14.15
CA PRO A 147 -8.58 -14.48 14.72
C PRO A 147 -7.46 -13.80 13.91
N SER A 148 -6.39 -13.36 14.57
CA SER A 148 -5.25 -12.75 13.88
C SER A 148 -4.50 -13.70 12.94
N SER A 149 -4.71 -15.02 13.10
CA SER A 149 -4.19 -16.08 12.23
C SER A 149 -5.14 -16.44 11.09
N GLN A 150 -6.28 -15.76 10.94
CA GLN A 150 -7.22 -16.03 9.85
C GLN A 150 -6.60 -15.61 8.51
N GLU A 151 -6.36 -16.57 7.63
CA GLU A 151 -5.73 -16.31 6.33
C GLU A 151 -6.76 -15.86 5.28
N GLU A 152 -7.94 -16.49 5.27
CA GLU A 152 -8.96 -16.26 4.25
C GLU A 152 -10.34 -15.95 4.86
N VAL A 153 -11.07 -15.03 4.22
CA VAL A 153 -12.42 -14.64 4.62
C VAL A 153 -13.30 -14.57 3.37
N THR A 154 -14.48 -15.19 3.43
CA THR A 154 -15.49 -15.12 2.38
C THR A 154 -16.43 -13.94 2.61
N LEU A 155 -16.51 -13.05 1.62
CA LEU A 155 -17.51 -11.97 1.56
C LEU A 155 -18.71 -12.43 0.72
N SER A 156 -19.91 -12.29 1.29
CA SER A 156 -21.18 -12.57 0.61
C SER A 156 -22.11 -11.35 0.72
N MET A 157 -22.89 -11.09 -0.34
CA MET A 157 -23.78 -9.94 -0.38
C MET A 157 -25.14 -10.31 -0.95
N THR A 158 -26.20 -9.86 -0.28
CA THR A 158 -27.57 -9.82 -0.79
C THR A 158 -28.09 -8.38 -0.67
N PRO A 159 -29.22 -8.04 -1.31
CA PRO A 159 -29.81 -6.69 -1.17
C PRO A 159 -30.08 -6.26 0.27
N LEU A 160 -30.18 -7.21 1.22
CA LEU A 160 -30.55 -6.94 2.62
C LEU A 160 -29.37 -7.08 3.59
N ARG A 161 -28.34 -7.86 3.24
CA ARG A 161 -27.24 -8.19 4.16
C ARG A 161 -25.90 -8.29 3.45
N VAL A 162 -24.86 -7.87 4.17
CA VAL A 162 -23.47 -8.22 3.86
C VAL A 162 -23.01 -9.19 4.94
N GLY A 163 -22.46 -10.34 4.51
CA GLY A 163 -21.97 -11.39 5.39
C GLY A 163 -20.48 -11.63 5.20
N LEU A 164 -19.70 -11.63 6.27
CA LEU A 164 -18.32 -12.13 6.26
C LEU A 164 -18.23 -13.42 7.06
N LYS A 165 -17.50 -14.40 6.52
CA LYS A 165 -17.29 -15.72 7.14
C LYS A 165 -15.83 -16.11 7.05
N ASN A 166 -15.29 -16.76 8.07
CA ASN A 166 -13.99 -17.40 7.94
C ASN A 166 -14.06 -18.54 6.91
N TYR A 167 -13.03 -18.64 6.08
CA TYR A 167 -12.82 -19.83 5.28
C TYR A 167 -12.00 -20.83 6.10
N CYS A 168 -12.39 -22.11 6.04
CA CYS A 168 -11.71 -23.20 6.71
C CYS A 168 -11.53 -24.33 5.69
N ASP A 169 -10.28 -24.68 5.40
CA ASP A 169 -9.97 -25.90 4.65
C ASP A 169 -10.40 -27.10 5.50
N ALA A 170 -11.48 -27.77 5.10
CA ALA A 170 -12.02 -28.93 5.80
C ALA A 170 -11.14 -30.18 5.59
N VAL A 171 -9.83 -30.08 5.85
CA VAL A 171 -8.88 -31.18 5.64
C VAL A 171 -8.68 -32.01 6.90
N ASN A 172 -8.89 -31.45 8.10
CA ASN A 172 -8.82 -32.21 9.35
C ASN A 172 -10.09 -31.93 10.15
N GLY A 173 -10.79 -32.98 10.60
CA GLY A 173 -12.07 -32.93 11.32
C GLY A 173 -12.06 -32.21 12.68
N GLU A 174 -11.30 -31.14 12.84
CA GLU A 174 -11.43 -30.19 13.93
C GLU A 174 -12.63 -29.27 13.70
N LEU A 175 -13.50 -29.21 14.70
CA LEU A 175 -14.58 -28.23 14.80
C LEU A 175 -13.98 -26.82 14.80
N THR A 176 -13.87 -26.20 13.64
CA THR A 176 -13.45 -24.81 13.50
C THR A 176 -14.66 -23.91 13.76
N LEU A 177 -14.54 -22.98 14.71
CA LEU A 177 -15.62 -22.06 15.06
C LEU A 177 -15.95 -21.18 13.85
N HIS A 178 -17.11 -21.39 13.22
CA HIS A 178 -17.63 -20.52 12.18
C HIS A 178 -18.06 -19.19 12.81
N ARG A 179 -17.49 -18.06 12.35
CA ARG A 179 -17.92 -16.72 12.72
C ARG A 179 -18.59 -16.05 11.53
N ASP A 180 -19.91 -15.88 11.63
CA ASP A 180 -20.72 -15.13 10.69
C ASP A 180 -20.97 -13.72 11.23
N LEU A 181 -20.48 -12.69 10.54
CA LEU A 181 -20.85 -11.31 10.83
C LEU A 181 -21.78 -10.78 9.73
N ALA A 182 -22.99 -10.38 10.12
CA ALA A 182 -23.95 -9.74 9.23
C ALA A 182 -24.07 -8.25 9.54
N VAL A 183 -23.86 -7.39 8.54
CA VAL A 183 -24.11 -5.95 8.62
C VAL A 183 -25.31 -5.60 7.74
N ASN A 184 -26.30 -4.91 8.31
CA ASN A 184 -27.47 -4.44 7.56
C ASN A 184 -27.06 -3.37 6.55
N HIS A 185 -27.58 -3.43 5.33
CA HIS A 185 -27.22 -2.53 4.24
C HIS A 185 -27.40 -1.03 4.58
N HIS A 186 -28.36 -0.67 5.43
CA HIS A 186 -28.57 0.73 5.84
C HIS A 186 -27.47 1.31 6.74
N LYS A 187 -26.52 0.50 7.21
CA LYS A 187 -25.37 0.91 8.04
C LYS A 187 -24.05 1.01 7.26
N LEU A 188 -24.07 0.73 5.96
CA LEU A 188 -22.94 0.79 5.02
C LEU A 188 -23.07 2.05 4.16
#